data_AF-A0A8D0HV40-F1
#
_entry.id   AF-A0A8D0HV40-F1
#
_cell.length_a   1.000
_cell.length_b   1.000
_cell.length_c   1.000
_cell.angle_alpha   90.00
_cell.angle_beta   90.00
_cell.angle_gamma   90.00
#
_symmetry.space_group_name_H-M   'P 1'
#
loop_
_entity.id
_entity.type
_entity.pdbx_description
1 polymer ?
#
loop_
_entity_poly.entity_id
_entity_poly.type
_entity_poly.pdbx_seq_one_letter_code
_entity_poly.pdbx_strand_id
1 'polypeptide(L)'
;MRLKTSLLKEPKHKELVSCVGWTTADELYSCSDDHQIIKWNLLTTETIQIAKLPDDIYPIDLHWFPKSVGGKKQPQAESFVLTSSDGILIWNSLPDCSFEE
;
A
#
# COMPACT_ATOMS: atom_id res chain seq x y z
N MET A 1 9.72 0.08 27.68
CA MET A 1 9.76 0.41 26.23
C MET A 1 9.03 1.72 26.00
N ARG A 2 9.45 2.53 25.03
CA ARG A 2 8.80 3.80 24.65
C ARG A 2 8.59 3.80 23.13
N LEU A 3 7.38 4.10 22.67
CA LEU A 3 7.11 4.32 21.25
C LEU A 3 7.74 5.65 20.83
N LYS A 4 8.63 5.60 19.85
CA LYS A 4 9.22 6.79 19.22
C LYS A 4 8.41 7.09 17.97
N THR A 5 7.93 8.31 17.84
CA THR A 5 7.19 8.79 16.68
C THR A 5 8.04 9.78 15.88
N SER A 6 7.81 9.83 14.58
CA SER A 6 8.39 10.81 13.66
C SER A 6 7.29 11.33 12.74
N LEU A 7 7.44 12.59 12.31
CA LEU A 7 6.54 13.23 11.36
C LEU A 7 7.39 13.91 10.28
N LEU A 8 7.00 13.73 9.02
CA LEU A 8 7.64 14.42 7.90
C LEU A 8 7.22 15.89 7.88
N LYS A 9 8.13 16.74 7.40
CA LYS A 9 7.86 18.19 7.28
C LYS A 9 6.78 18.49 6.25
N GLU A 10 6.74 17.69 5.19
CA GLU A 10 5.80 17.84 4.08
C GLU A 10 4.98 16.55 3.94
N PRO A 11 3.64 16.66 3.91
CA PRO A 11 2.79 15.49 3.70
C PRO A 11 2.96 14.98 2.26
N LYS A 12 2.99 13.65 2.11
CA LYS A 12 3.09 13.00 0.80
C LYS A 12 1.74 12.75 0.16
N HIS A 13 0.73 12.48 0.98
CA HIS A 13 -0.67 12.48 0.57
C HIS A 13 -1.27 13.87 0.71
N LYS A 14 -2.21 14.19 -0.19
CA LYS A 14 -2.95 15.46 -0.14
C LYS A 14 -4.21 15.38 0.69
N GLU A 15 -4.79 14.19 0.79
CA GLU A 15 -6.05 13.91 1.48
C GLU A 15 -5.84 12.91 2.62
N LEU A 16 -6.94 12.43 3.21
CA LEU A 16 -6.94 11.45 4.29
C LEU A 16 -6.26 10.14 3.85
N VAL A 17 -5.35 9.62 4.67
CA VAL A 17 -4.81 8.26 4.52
C VAL A 17 -5.76 7.30 5.23
N SER A 18 -6.44 6.45 4.46
CA SER A 18 -7.47 5.56 4.98
C SER A 18 -6.94 4.20 5.42
N CYS A 19 -5.95 3.66 4.70
CA CYS A 19 -5.34 2.37 5.04
C CYS A 19 -3.83 2.33 4.82
N VAL A 20 -3.17 1.54 5.66
CA VAL A 20 -1.72 1.30 5.63
C VAL A 20 -1.44 -0.20 5.79
N GLY A 21 -0.49 -0.73 5.03
CA GLY A 21 -0.10 -2.14 5.14
C GLY A 21 1.39 -2.33 5.02
N TRP A 22 1.93 -3.13 5.94
CA TRP A 22 3.36 -3.44 6.00
C TRP A 22 3.66 -4.72 5.22
N THR A 23 4.66 -4.68 4.33
CA THR A 23 5.15 -5.88 3.63
C THR A 23 6.36 -6.49 4.34
N THR A 24 7.23 -5.65 4.90
CA THR A 24 8.42 -6.03 5.67
C THR A 24 8.61 -5.06 6.84
N ALA A 25 9.69 -5.19 7.62
CA ALA A 25 9.98 -4.26 8.71
C ALA A 25 10.36 -2.84 8.23
N ASP A 26 10.77 -2.71 6.97
CA ASP A 26 11.34 -1.47 6.41
C ASP A 26 10.51 -0.92 5.25
N GLU A 27 9.47 -1.64 4.82
CA GLU A 27 8.61 -1.27 3.71
C GLU A 27 7.14 -1.26 4.11
N LEU A 28 6.49 -0.13 3.81
CA LEU A 28 5.09 0.15 4.10
C LEU A 28 4.43 0.69 2.84
N TYR A 29 3.15 0.40 2.69
CA TYR A 29 2.31 0.97 1.65
C TYR A 29 1.15 1.73 2.30
N SER A 30 0.80 2.88 1.72
CA SER A 30 -0.36 3.65 2.14
C SER A 30 -1.27 3.93 0.95
N CYS A 31 -2.57 3.92 1.20
CA CYS A 31 -3.58 4.39 0.27
C CYS A 31 -4.36 5.55 0.91
N SER A 32 -4.78 6.49 0.08
CA SER A 32 -5.45 7.71 0.51
C SER A 32 -6.58 8.06 -0.44
N ASP A 33 -7.48 8.90 0.06
CA ASP A 33 -8.57 9.52 -0.71
C ASP A 33 -8.06 10.47 -1.81
N ASP A 34 -6.75 10.73 -1.88
CA ASP A 34 -6.11 11.36 -3.05
C ASP A 34 -5.91 10.39 -4.23
N HIS A 35 -6.47 9.18 -4.10
CA HIS A 35 -6.41 8.08 -5.06
C HIS A 35 -4.99 7.62 -5.36
N GLN A 36 -4.00 7.91 -4.50
CA GLN A 36 -2.64 7.45 -4.69
C GLN A 36 -2.32 6.27 -3.76
N ILE A 37 -1.59 5.30 -4.31
CA ILE A 37 -0.91 4.28 -3.52
C ILE A 37 0.58 4.64 -3.50
N ILE A 38 1.12 4.82 -2.31
CA ILE A 38 2.52 5.20 -2.09
C ILE A 38 3.23 4.08 -1.34
N LYS A 39 4.38 3.66 -1.88
CA LYS A 39 5.35 2.80 -1.21
C LYS A 39 6.35 3.66 -0.43
N TRP A 40 6.62 3.28 0.81
CA TRP A 40 7.52 3.95 1.74
C TRP A 40 8.68 3.03 2.07
N ASN A 41 9.89 3.56 1.97
CA ASN A 41 11.09 2.97 2.54
C ASN A 41 11.39 3.68 3.86
N LEU A 42 11.34 2.94 4.97
CA LEU A 42 11.46 3.51 6.32
C LEU A 42 12.91 3.69 6.76
N LEU A 43 13.86 3.04 6.07
CA LEU A 43 15.29 3.24 6.28
C LEU A 43 15.77 4.52 5.59
N THR A 44 15.37 4.74 4.34
CA THR A 44 15.80 5.89 3.54
C THR A 44 14.85 7.07 3.61
N THR A 45 13.63 6.88 4.12
CA THR A 45 12.51 7.83 4.08
C THR A 45 12.05 8.22 2.68
N GLU A 46 12.44 7.43 1.67
CA GLU A 46 12.02 7.61 0.29
C GLU A 46 10.58 7.13 0.09
N THR A 47 9.86 7.82 -0.79
CA THR A 47 8.47 7.53 -1.12
C THR A 47 8.29 7.46 -2.62
N ILE A 48 7.65 6.41 -3.11
CA ILE A 48 7.42 6.15 -4.53
C ILE A 48 5.92 5.95 -4.73
N GLN A 49 5.32 6.72 -5.63
CA GLN A 49 3.95 6.42 -6.08
C GLN A 49 4.00 5.18 -6.97
N ILE A 50 3.28 4.13 -6.59
CA ILE A 50 3.28 2.85 -7.32
C ILE A 50 2.03 2.66 -8.17
N ALA A 51 0.92 3.31 -7.80
CA ALA A 51 -0.34 3.23 -8.51
C ALA A 51 -1.19 4.47 -8.24
N LYS A 52 -2.09 4.77 -9.18
CA LYS A 52 -3.19 5.70 -9.00
C LYS A 52 -4.49 4.91 -9.18
N LEU A 53 -5.38 4.99 -8.19
CA LEU A 53 -6.73 4.46 -8.27
C LEU A 53 -7.57 5.36 -9.19
N PRO A 54 -8.65 4.81 -9.78
CA PRO A 54 -9.72 5.62 -10.37
C PRO A 54 -10.29 6.65 -9.37
N ASP A 55 -10.70 7.82 -9.87
CA ASP A 55 -11.13 8.96 -9.05
C ASP A 55 -12.50 8.72 -8.34
N ASP A 56 -13.19 7.64 -8.67
CA ASP A 56 -14.44 7.19 -8.04
C ASP A 56 -14.21 6.13 -6.95
N ILE A 57 -12.98 5.66 -6.77
CA ILE A 57 -12.64 4.61 -5.80
C ILE A 57 -11.98 5.21 -4.57
N TYR A 58 -12.66 5.08 -3.42
CA TYR A 58 -12.15 5.51 -2.12
C TYR A 58 -11.75 4.30 -1.27
N PRO A 59 -10.46 4.10 -1.00
CA PRO A 59 -9.97 2.95 -0.25
C PRO A 59 -10.38 3.01 1.22
N ILE A 60 -10.69 1.85 1.82
CA ILE A 60 -11.04 1.73 3.25
C ILE A 60 -10.08 0.81 4.00
N ASP A 61 -9.71 -0.32 3.39
CA ASP A 61 -8.82 -1.29 4.02
C ASP A 61 -7.92 -1.99 2.99
N LEU A 62 -6.72 -2.35 3.40
CA LEU A 62 -5.72 -3.04 2.58
C LEU A 62 -5.23 -4.29 3.33
N HIS A 63 -5.31 -5.44 2.67
CA HIS A 63 -4.84 -6.70 3.23
C HIS A 63 -3.84 -7.39 2.30
N TRP A 64 -2.63 -7.59 2.81
CA TRP A 64 -1.58 -8.33 2.10
C TRP A 64 -1.88 -9.81 2.02
N PHE A 65 -1.58 -10.41 0.87
CA PHE A 65 -1.61 -11.86 0.78
C PHE A 65 -0.49 -12.45 1.65
N PRO A 66 -0.75 -13.46 2.50
CA PRO A 66 0.26 -14.02 3.38
C PRO A 66 1.44 -14.58 2.58
N LYS A 67 2.66 -14.12 2.88
CA LYS A 67 3.88 -14.72 2.34
C LYS A 67 4.17 -16.00 3.13
N SER A 68 4.33 -17.15 2.45
CA SER A 68 4.69 -18.40 3.13
C SER A 68 6.06 -18.25 3.80
N VAL A 69 6.13 -18.45 5.10
CA VAL A 69 7.37 -18.36 5.90
C VAL A 69 8.22 -19.65 5.77
N GLY A 70 7.84 -20.59 4.89
CA GLY A 70 8.56 -21.86 4.73
C GLY A 70 8.48 -22.43 3.30
N GLY A 71 9.65 -22.65 2.71
CA GLY A 71 9.84 -23.53 1.56
C GLY A 71 9.78 -22.87 0.18
N LYS A 72 10.97 -22.79 -0.46
CA LYS A 72 11.26 -22.37 -1.84
C LYS A 72 10.94 -20.89 -2.16
N LYS A 73 12.01 -20.11 -2.31
CA LYS A 73 12.01 -18.75 -2.87
C LYS A 73 11.53 -18.78 -4.34
N GLN A 74 10.23 -18.88 -4.57
CA GLN A 74 9.68 -18.32 -5.80
C GLN A 74 9.51 -16.80 -5.58
N PRO A 75 9.86 -15.97 -6.57
CA PRO A 75 9.49 -14.56 -6.55
C PRO A 75 7.97 -14.47 -6.61
N GLN A 76 7.34 -14.43 -5.44
CA GLN A 76 5.91 -14.21 -5.33
C GLN A 76 5.67 -12.72 -5.53
N ALA A 77 4.90 -12.36 -6.55
CA ALA A 77 4.46 -10.99 -6.77
C ALA A 77 3.82 -10.46 -5.48
N GLU A 78 4.07 -9.19 -5.17
CA GLU A 78 3.48 -8.58 -3.99
C GLU A 78 1.99 -8.36 -4.28
N SER A 79 1.17 -9.27 -3.77
CA SER A 79 -0.29 -9.21 -3.96
C SER A 79 -1.00 -8.73 -2.71
N PHE A 80 -1.97 -7.84 -2.90
CA PHE A 80 -2.86 -7.39 -1.85
C PHE A 80 -4.28 -7.21 -2.38
N VAL A 81 -5.23 -7.17 -1.46
CA VAL A 81 -6.62 -6.80 -1.71
C VAL A 81 -6.85 -5.45 -1.07
N LEU A 82 -7.50 -4.56 -1.83
CA LEU A 82 -7.96 -3.25 -1.36
C LEU A 82 -9.49 -3.23 -1.41
N THR A 83 -10.12 -2.78 -0.33
CA THR A 83 -11.57 -2.60 -0.24
C THR A 83 -11.90 -1.12 -0.44
N SER A 84 -12.98 -0.82 -1.17
CA SER A 84 -13.49 0.54 -1.34
C SER A 84 -14.82 0.79 -0.63
N SER A 85 -15.20 2.06 -0.50
CA SER A 85 -16.50 2.50 0.04
C SER A 85 -17.72 1.91 -0.67
N ASP A 86 -17.58 1.62 -1.96
CA ASP A 86 -18.68 1.09 -2.79
C ASP A 86 -18.74 -0.45 -2.77
N GLY A 87 -17.89 -1.09 -1.97
CA GLY A 87 -17.80 -2.55 -1.85
C GLY A 87 -16.98 -3.23 -2.94
N ILE A 88 -16.23 -2.48 -3.74
CA ILE A 88 -15.36 -3.01 -4.79
C ILE A 88 -14.09 -3.59 -4.14
N LEU A 89 -13.73 -4.81 -4.53
CA LEU A 89 -12.48 -5.46 -4.14
C LEU A 89 -11.49 -5.36 -5.30
N ILE A 90 -10.41 -4.62 -5.10
CA ILE A 90 -9.33 -4.52 -6.08
C ILE A 90 -8.23 -5.48 -5.69
N TRP A 91 -7.90 -6.41 -6.58
CA TRP A 91 -6.74 -7.28 -6.45
C TRP A 91 -5.60 -6.72 -7.29
N ASN A 92 -4.43 -6.53 -6.68
CA ASN A 92 -3.25 -6.09 -7.40
C ASN A 92 -2.12 -7.07 -7.15
N SER A 93 -1.46 -7.53 -8.22
CA SER A 93 -0.26 -8.37 -8.18
C SER A 93 0.87 -7.61 -8.86
N LEU A 94 1.72 -6.95 -8.08
CA LEU A 94 2.77 -6.09 -8.62
C LEU A 94 3.84 -6.95 -9.31
N PRO A 95 3.98 -6.81 -10.65
CA PRO A 95 5.18 -6.13 -11.15
C PRO A 95 4.98 -5.10 -12.28
N ASP A 96 3.80 -4.91 -12.88
CA ASP A 96 3.51 -3.79 -13.81
C ASP A 96 1.99 -3.62 -13.89
N CYS A 97 1.50 -2.44 -13.51
CA CYS A 97 0.07 -2.17 -13.25
C CYS A 97 -0.79 -2.29 -14.52
N SER A 98 -1.65 -3.31 -14.58
CA SER A 98 -2.86 -3.32 -15.40
C SER A 98 -4.06 -3.68 -14.51
N PHE A 99 -5.01 -2.76 -14.41
CA PHE A 99 -6.35 -3.01 -13.87
C PHE A 99 -7.14 -3.79 -14.92
N GLU A 100 -7.66 -4.97 -14.58
CA GLU A 100 -8.73 -5.62 -15.35
C GLU A 100 -10.08 -5.20 -14.76
N GLU A 101 -11.00 -4.80 -15.65
CA GLU A 101 -12.40 -4.43 -15.37
C GLU A 101 -13.22 -5.58 -14.78
#